data_AF-A0A1L9S4C8-F1
#
_entry.id   AF-A0A1L9S4C8-F1
#
_cell.length_a   1.000
_cell.length_b   1.000
_cell.length_c   1.000
_cell.angle_alpha   90.00
_cell.angle_beta   90.00
_cell.angle_gamma   90.00
#
_symmetry.space_group_name_H-M   'P 1'
#
loop_
_entity.id
_entity.type
_entity.pdbx_description
1 polymer ?
#
loop_
_entity_poly.entity_id
_entity_poly.type
_entity_poly.pdbx_seq_one_letter_code
_entity_poly.pdbx_strand_id
1 'polypeptide(L)'
;WQQRKVLEQLVFHLILSKINTDTNLVIAKIRLRLNSMAFTDRGENIFSGDLKPYFECVKTWAELHAILEVLIDSLESISNNVREWGTREQDRRTEKPRWSSKDERKYRDAVNQMFCECQKDERGLLASKSAASSLLKALNYRREQAKNSYDSEMTVRGFNQNDNIKYFTYSTVIFLPLGFAASVYSMQAAPPTDVLQHMVICSIVAFFVLLVILFTFP
;
A
#
# COMPACT_ATOMS: atom_id res chain seq x y z
N TRP A 1 51.70 -10.01 -1.29
CA TRP A 1 51.53 -8.75 -0.51
C TRP A 1 51.68 -7.46 -1.34
N GLN A 2 52.50 -7.38 -2.40
CA GLN A 2 52.65 -6.16 -3.22
C GLN A 2 51.43 -5.83 -4.10
N GLN A 3 50.66 -6.82 -4.54
CA GLN A 3 49.47 -6.63 -5.42
C GLN A 3 48.15 -6.43 -4.65
N ARG A 4 48.19 -6.50 -3.31
CA ARG A 4 46.99 -6.56 -2.46
C ARG A 4 46.11 -5.32 -2.62
N LYS A 5 46.71 -4.12 -2.62
CA LYS A 5 45.98 -2.84 -2.75
C LYS A 5 45.17 -2.76 -4.05
N VAL A 6 45.78 -3.15 -5.17
CA VAL A 6 45.14 -3.13 -6.49
C VAL A 6 44.03 -4.18 -6.57
N LEU A 7 44.25 -5.38 -6.03
CA LEU A 7 43.24 -6.44 -5.99
C LEU A 7 42.05 -6.08 -5.10
N GLU A 8 42.31 -5.51 -3.92
CA GLU A 8 41.25 -5.03 -2.99
C GLU A 8 40.38 -3.97 -3.67
N GLN A 9 40.99 -3.03 -4.38
CA GLN A 9 40.29 -1.95 -5.08
C GLN A 9 39.51 -2.46 -6.31
N LEU A 10 40.06 -3.43 -7.04
CA LEU A 10 39.39 -4.08 -8.17
C LEU A 10 38.19 -4.91 -7.72
N VAL A 11 38.34 -5.69 -6.65
CA VAL A 11 37.24 -6.47 -6.07
C VAL A 11 36.14 -5.53 -5.56
N PHE A 12 36.52 -4.42 -4.92
CA PHE A 12 35.58 -3.42 -4.45
C PHE A 12 34.77 -2.80 -5.60
N HIS A 13 35.45 -2.39 -6.68
CA HIS A 13 34.79 -1.90 -7.90
C HIS A 13 33.81 -2.93 -8.49
N LEU A 14 34.25 -4.19 -8.66
CA LEU A 14 33.40 -5.24 -9.23
C LEU A 14 32.14 -5.49 -8.39
N ILE A 15 32.28 -5.52 -7.07
CA ILE A 15 31.15 -5.71 -6.15
C ILE A 15 30.18 -4.54 -6.25
N LEU A 16 30.68 -3.30 -6.19
CA LEU A 16 29.80 -2.12 -6.27
C LEU A 16 29.12 -1.96 -7.62
N SER A 17 29.84 -2.18 -8.70
CA SER A 17 29.29 -2.15 -10.06
C SER A 17 28.18 -3.19 -10.23
N LYS A 18 28.39 -4.40 -9.70
CA LYS A 18 27.39 -5.47 -9.73
C LYS A 18 26.16 -5.11 -8.90
N ILE A 19 26.34 -4.62 -7.67
CA ILE A 19 25.25 -4.16 -6.80
C ILE A 19 24.44 -3.06 -7.48
N ASN A 20 25.09 -2.07 -8.09
CA ASN A 20 24.42 -0.99 -8.80
C ASN A 20 23.60 -1.51 -9.98
N THR A 21 24.17 -2.43 -10.77
CA THR A 21 23.47 -3.02 -11.92
C THR A 21 22.23 -3.78 -11.47
N ASP A 22 22.36 -4.65 -10.48
CA ASP A 22 21.27 -5.49 -9.99
C ASP A 22 20.19 -4.65 -9.29
N THR A 23 20.59 -3.64 -8.51
CA THR A 23 19.66 -2.69 -7.88
C THR A 23 18.86 -1.91 -8.91
N ASN A 24 19.51 -1.40 -9.95
CA ASN A 24 18.83 -0.68 -11.02
C ASN A 24 17.84 -1.58 -11.78
N LEU A 25 18.17 -2.86 -11.98
CA LEU A 25 17.24 -3.83 -12.57
C LEU A 25 16.01 -4.05 -11.68
N VAL A 26 16.19 -4.17 -10.37
CA VAL A 26 15.08 -4.30 -9.41
C VAL A 26 14.20 -3.04 -9.43
N ILE A 27 14.79 -1.85 -9.34
CA ILE A 27 14.06 -0.58 -9.40
C ILE A 27 13.30 -0.45 -10.72
N ALA A 28 13.91 -0.81 -11.85
CA ALA A 28 13.26 -0.78 -13.16
C ALA A 28 12.04 -1.72 -13.22
N LYS A 29 12.17 -2.96 -12.72
CA LYS A 29 11.05 -3.91 -12.64
C LYS A 29 9.92 -3.39 -11.76
N ILE A 30 10.24 -2.79 -10.62
CA ILE A 30 9.23 -2.20 -9.72
C ILE A 30 8.50 -1.05 -10.42
N ARG A 31 9.23 -0.15 -11.11
CA ARG A 31 8.62 0.94 -11.90
C ARG A 31 7.68 0.42 -12.98
N LEU A 32 8.08 -0.62 -13.72
CA LEU A 32 7.24 -1.24 -14.74
C LEU A 32 5.95 -1.79 -14.14
N ARG A 33 6.05 -2.54 -13.02
CA ARG A 33 4.89 -3.12 -12.33
C ARG A 33 3.97 -2.04 -11.73
N LEU A 34 4.53 -0.93 -11.25
CA LEU A 34 3.75 0.22 -10.78
C LEU A 34 3.01 0.91 -11.93
N ASN A 35 3.65 1.07 -13.08
CA ASN A 35 3.05 1.71 -14.26
C ASN A 35 1.95 0.86 -14.89
N SER A 36 2.06 -0.48 -14.86
CA SER A 36 0.96 -1.35 -15.32
C SER A 36 -0.28 -1.22 -14.44
N MET A 37 -0.11 -0.99 -13.13
CA MET A 37 -1.23 -0.71 -12.21
C MET A 37 -1.79 0.70 -12.35
N ALA A 38 -0.98 1.65 -12.85
CA ALA A 38 -1.43 3.02 -13.11
C ALA A 38 -2.33 3.12 -14.35
N PHE A 39 -2.25 2.16 -15.28
CA PHE A 39 -3.10 2.17 -16.48
C PHE A 39 -4.58 1.91 -16.14
N THR A 40 -4.86 1.20 -15.04
CA THR A 40 -6.21 1.05 -14.47
C THR A 40 -6.69 2.28 -13.69
N ASP A 41 -5.84 3.29 -13.48
CA ASP A 41 -6.13 4.49 -12.66
C ASP A 41 -6.63 5.69 -13.51
N ARG A 42 -6.75 5.52 -14.83
CA ARG A 42 -6.93 6.63 -15.78
C ARG A 42 -8.39 7.08 -16.01
N GLY A 43 -9.24 6.94 -15.00
CA GLY A 43 -10.53 7.65 -14.94
C GLY A 43 -11.77 6.88 -15.38
N GLU A 44 -11.71 5.57 -15.57
CA GLU A 44 -12.92 4.74 -15.54
C GLU A 44 -13.14 4.28 -14.11
N ASN A 45 -14.35 4.50 -13.57
CA ASN A 45 -14.78 4.14 -12.22
C ASN A 45 -14.20 2.78 -11.76
N ILE A 46 -13.06 2.82 -11.07
CA ILE A 46 -12.23 1.65 -10.72
C ILE A 46 -13.00 0.66 -9.83
N PHE A 47 -14.06 1.14 -9.20
CA PHE A 47 -14.88 0.40 -8.25
C PHE A 47 -16.35 0.41 -8.66
N SER A 48 -16.61 0.30 -9.95
CA SER A 48 -17.95 -0.01 -10.48
C SER A 48 -18.42 -1.38 -9.93
N GLY A 49 -18.96 -1.38 -8.72
CA GLY A 49 -19.55 -2.55 -8.05
C GLY A 49 -18.57 -3.58 -7.49
N ASP A 50 -17.50 -3.94 -8.20
CA ASP A 50 -16.59 -5.04 -7.82
C ASP A 50 -15.40 -4.58 -6.96
N LEU A 51 -15.29 -5.11 -5.74
CA LEU A 51 -14.21 -4.81 -4.78
C LEU A 51 -12.95 -5.66 -5.02
N LYS A 52 -13.01 -6.73 -5.83
CA LYS A 52 -11.86 -7.60 -6.11
C LYS A 52 -10.62 -6.87 -6.65
N PRO A 53 -10.72 -5.98 -7.68
CA PRO A 53 -9.54 -5.29 -8.21
C PRO A 53 -8.86 -4.38 -7.19
N TYR A 54 -9.62 -3.80 -6.24
CA TYR A 54 -9.06 -3.04 -5.13
C TYR A 54 -8.14 -3.90 -4.26
N PHE A 55 -8.64 -5.04 -3.79
CA PHE A 55 -7.89 -5.91 -2.87
C PHE A 55 -6.66 -6.53 -3.53
N GLU A 56 -6.74 -6.86 -4.82
CA GLU A 56 -5.57 -7.30 -5.59
C GLU A 56 -4.52 -6.20 -5.68
N CYS A 57 -4.93 -4.97 -5.99
CA CYS A 57 -4.05 -3.81 -6.05
C CYS A 57 -3.37 -3.55 -4.69
N VAL A 58 -4.14 -3.54 -3.59
CA VAL A 58 -3.62 -3.36 -2.22
C VAL A 58 -2.60 -4.44 -1.86
N LYS A 59 -2.87 -5.71 -2.20
CA LYS A 59 -1.93 -6.80 -1.95
C LYS A 59 -0.62 -6.58 -2.70
N THR A 60 -0.69 -6.24 -3.99
CA THR A 60 0.51 -6.00 -4.80
C THR A 60 1.30 -4.77 -4.34
N TRP A 61 0.65 -3.71 -3.86
CA TRP A 61 1.34 -2.58 -3.26
C TRP A 61 2.05 -2.95 -1.96
N ALA A 62 1.43 -3.79 -1.11
CA ALA A 62 2.07 -4.29 0.09
C ALA A 62 3.34 -5.12 -0.24
N GLU A 63 3.27 -5.98 -1.26
CA GLU A 63 4.44 -6.73 -1.75
C GLU A 63 5.55 -5.81 -2.24
N LEU A 64 5.21 -4.81 -3.06
CA LEU A 64 6.19 -3.84 -3.59
C LEU A 64 6.80 -2.97 -2.49
N HIS A 65 6.01 -2.58 -1.49
CA HIS A 65 6.47 -1.83 -0.33
C HIS A 65 7.53 -2.63 0.45
N ALA A 66 7.22 -3.88 0.80
CA ALA A 66 8.13 -4.76 1.53
C ALA A 66 9.46 -4.96 0.76
N ILE A 67 9.40 -5.14 -0.56
CA ILE A 67 10.61 -5.28 -1.40
C ILE A 67 11.45 -3.99 -1.35
N LEU A 68 10.82 -2.82 -1.45
CA LEU A 68 11.52 -1.54 -1.42
C LEU A 68 12.15 -1.24 -0.06
N GLU A 69 11.48 -1.54 1.04
CA GLU A 69 12.03 -1.39 2.39
C GLU A 69 13.28 -2.25 2.57
N VAL A 70 13.19 -3.55 2.27
CA VAL A 70 14.34 -4.47 2.34
C VAL A 70 15.48 -4.00 1.44
N LEU A 71 15.17 -3.49 0.24
CA LEU A 71 16.18 -2.95 -0.67
C LEU A 71 16.86 -1.71 -0.09
N ILE A 72 16.10 -0.76 0.47
CA ILE A 72 16.65 0.47 1.07
C ILE A 72 17.55 0.13 2.26
N ASP A 73 17.12 -0.77 3.13
CA ASP A 73 17.89 -1.22 4.30
C ASP A 73 19.18 -1.92 3.87
N SER A 74 19.10 -2.77 2.84
CA SER A 74 20.27 -3.44 2.26
C SER A 74 21.26 -2.43 1.67
N LEU A 75 20.77 -1.45 0.91
CA LEU A 75 21.61 -0.38 0.34
C LEU A 75 22.24 0.50 1.42
N GLU A 76 21.53 0.73 2.53
CA GLU A 76 22.07 1.44 3.68
C GLU A 76 23.18 0.66 4.39
N SER A 77 22.98 -0.63 4.63
CA SER A 77 24.01 -1.52 5.17
C SER A 77 25.25 -1.54 4.27
N ILE A 78 25.07 -1.69 2.95
CA ILE A 78 26.16 -1.66 1.97
C ILE A 78 26.87 -0.30 1.99
N SER A 79 26.13 0.82 2.04
CA SER A 79 26.72 2.15 2.12
C SER A 79 27.55 2.36 3.38
N ASN A 80 27.13 1.79 4.53
CA ASN A 80 27.91 1.82 5.76
C ASN A 80 29.19 0.99 5.63
N ASN A 81 29.11 -0.21 5.05
CA ASN A 81 30.27 -1.06 4.78
C ASN A 81 31.28 -0.39 3.83
N VAL A 82 30.79 0.34 2.82
CA VAL A 82 31.60 1.15 1.90
C VAL A 82 32.35 2.25 2.66
N ARG A 83 31.66 2.96 3.56
CA ARG A 83 32.28 3.99 4.39
C ARG A 83 33.37 3.43 5.29
N GLU A 84 33.11 2.29 5.94
CA GLU A 84 34.12 1.57 6.72
C GLU A 84 35.29 1.10 5.85
N TRP A 85 35.03 0.64 4.62
CA TRP A 85 36.09 0.26 3.69
C TRP A 85 37.03 1.43 3.38
N GLY A 86 36.50 2.64 3.28
CA GLY A 86 37.27 3.87 3.07
C GLY A 86 38.23 4.21 4.22
N THR A 87 37.92 3.82 5.46
CA THR A 87 38.78 4.10 6.63
C THR A 87 39.83 3.02 6.91
N ARG A 88 39.69 1.81 6.31
CA ARG A 88 40.58 0.67 6.55
C ARG A 88 42.07 0.96 6.31
N GLU A 89 42.38 1.80 5.34
CA GLU A 89 43.78 2.13 5.04
C GLU A 89 44.40 3.05 6.11
N GLN A 90 43.60 3.88 6.78
CA GLN A 90 44.03 4.68 7.94
C GLN A 90 44.19 3.81 9.20
N ASP A 91 43.33 2.82 9.38
CA ASP A 91 43.36 1.90 10.53
C ASP A 91 44.57 0.95 10.51
N ARG A 92 45.12 0.69 9.32
CA ARG A 92 46.23 -0.25 9.10
C ARG A 92 47.60 0.23 9.57
N ARG A 93 47.75 1.48 10.07
CA ARG A 93 48.90 2.19 10.71
C ARG A 93 50.36 1.68 10.47
N THR A 94 50.62 0.39 10.60
CA THR A 94 51.93 -0.29 10.54
C THR A 94 52.13 -1.23 9.32
N GLU A 95 51.09 -1.76 8.68
CA GLU A 95 51.23 -2.63 7.48
C GLU A 95 51.07 -1.83 6.19
N LYS A 96 52.12 -1.07 5.80
CA LYS A 96 52.13 -0.44 4.48
C LYS A 96 52.40 -1.49 3.39
N PRO A 97 51.64 -1.49 2.27
CA PRO A 97 51.97 -2.34 1.13
C PRO A 97 53.40 -2.03 0.67
N ARG A 98 54.22 -3.07 0.45
CA ARG A 98 55.58 -2.96 -0.10
C ARG A 98 55.52 -2.49 -1.56
N TRP A 99 55.17 -1.23 -1.81
CA TRP A 99 55.33 -0.59 -3.11
C TRP A 99 56.68 0.13 -3.12
N SER A 100 57.52 -0.15 -4.12
CA SER A 100 58.67 0.73 -4.38
C SER A 100 58.17 2.01 -5.06
N SER A 101 58.89 3.13 -4.93
CA SER A 101 58.53 4.37 -5.65
C SER A 101 58.47 4.19 -7.17
N LYS A 102 59.19 3.19 -7.71
CA LYS A 102 59.17 2.87 -9.14
C LYS A 102 57.86 2.17 -9.54
N ASP A 103 57.37 1.26 -8.71
CA ASP A 103 56.06 0.60 -8.90
C ASP A 103 54.93 1.60 -8.75
N GLU A 104 55.02 2.48 -7.76
CA GLU A 104 54.05 3.56 -7.57
C GLU A 104 53.95 4.46 -8.79
N ARG A 105 55.09 4.87 -9.36
CA ARG A 105 55.11 5.69 -10.58
C ARG A 105 54.57 4.96 -11.81
N LYS A 106 54.81 3.65 -11.91
CA LYS A 106 54.36 2.82 -13.06
C LYS A 106 52.86 2.56 -13.03
N TYR A 107 52.28 2.34 -11.85
CA TYR A 107 50.87 1.95 -11.71
C TYR A 107 49.96 3.07 -11.21
N ARG A 108 50.49 4.28 -10.98
CA ARG A 108 49.74 5.45 -10.48
C ARG A 108 48.47 5.71 -11.27
N ASP A 109 48.57 5.75 -12.59
CA ASP A 109 47.46 6.13 -13.46
C ASP A 109 46.34 5.09 -13.43
N ALA A 110 46.69 3.80 -13.46
CA ALA A 110 45.73 2.71 -13.35
C ALA A 110 45.02 2.70 -11.98
N VAL A 111 45.75 2.96 -10.89
CA VAL A 111 45.16 3.04 -9.54
C VAL A 111 44.24 4.25 -9.41
N ASN A 112 44.64 5.40 -9.95
CA ASN A 112 43.82 6.61 -9.95
C ASN A 112 42.55 6.42 -10.78
N GLN A 113 42.65 5.79 -11.95
CA GLN A 113 41.49 5.45 -12.77
C GLN A 113 40.53 4.54 -12.00
N MET A 114 41.02 3.46 -11.41
CA MET A 114 40.21 2.54 -10.61
C MET A 114 39.56 3.23 -9.40
N PHE A 115 40.27 4.17 -8.76
CA PHE A 115 39.72 4.99 -7.68
C PHE A 115 38.54 5.87 -8.17
N CYS A 116 38.70 6.52 -9.31
CA CYS A 116 37.64 7.31 -9.93
C CYS A 116 36.42 6.44 -10.30
N GLU A 117 36.64 5.23 -10.80
CA GLU A 117 35.58 4.25 -11.10
C GLU A 117 34.85 3.81 -9.82
N CYS A 118 35.58 3.48 -8.75
CA CYS A 118 34.99 3.17 -7.44
C CYS A 118 34.13 4.33 -6.91
N GLN A 119 34.62 5.57 -7.00
CA GLN A 119 33.87 6.74 -6.55
C GLN A 119 32.61 6.98 -7.39
N LYS A 120 32.67 6.69 -8.70
CA LYS A 120 31.50 6.74 -9.57
C LYS A 120 30.46 5.69 -9.15
N ASP A 121 30.89 4.48 -8.83
CA ASP A 121 29.97 3.43 -8.37
C ASP A 121 29.38 3.73 -6.99
N GLU A 122 30.15 4.31 -6.07
CA GLU A 122 29.64 4.78 -4.79
C GLU A 122 28.54 5.84 -4.97
N ARG A 123 28.75 6.81 -5.86
CA ARG A 123 27.70 7.78 -6.23
C ARG A 123 26.50 7.09 -6.87
N GLY A 124 26.73 6.06 -7.70
CA GLY A 124 25.67 5.23 -8.28
C GLY A 124 24.83 4.52 -7.22
N LEU A 125 25.45 4.04 -6.14
CA LEU A 125 24.78 3.39 -5.02
C LEU A 125 23.87 4.38 -4.29
N LEU A 126 24.37 5.57 -4.00
CA LEU A 126 23.60 6.64 -3.36
C LEU A 126 22.44 7.12 -4.25
N ALA A 127 22.67 7.23 -5.56
CA ALA A 127 21.64 7.55 -6.53
C ALA A 127 20.55 6.45 -6.56
N SER A 128 20.95 5.18 -6.51
CA SER A 128 20.02 4.05 -6.47
C SER A 128 19.21 4.01 -5.17
N LYS A 129 19.84 4.31 -4.02
CA LYS A 129 19.14 4.45 -2.73
C LYS A 129 18.10 5.57 -2.79
N SER A 130 18.47 6.76 -3.27
CA SER A 130 17.53 7.88 -3.38
C SER A 130 16.38 7.59 -4.38
N ALA A 131 16.68 6.90 -5.48
CA ALA A 131 15.68 6.41 -6.42
C ALA A 131 14.70 5.41 -5.78
N ALA A 132 15.19 4.47 -4.95
CA ALA A 132 14.33 3.55 -4.21
C ALA A 132 13.46 4.28 -3.17
N SER A 133 14.04 5.20 -2.39
CA SER A 133 13.30 5.98 -1.39
C SER A 133 12.23 6.89 -2.00
N SER A 134 12.52 7.53 -3.14
CA SER A 134 11.53 8.33 -3.87
C SER A 134 10.39 7.47 -4.42
N LEU A 135 10.70 6.26 -4.89
CA LEU A 135 9.68 5.31 -5.36
C LEU A 135 8.80 4.84 -4.20
N LEU A 136 9.38 4.55 -3.04
CA LEU A 136 8.63 4.22 -1.82
C LEU A 136 7.65 5.34 -1.44
N LYS A 137 8.11 6.60 -1.45
CA LYS A 137 7.24 7.78 -1.20
C LYS A 137 6.10 7.88 -2.21
N ALA A 138 6.39 7.67 -3.49
CA ALA A 138 5.38 7.70 -4.54
C ALA A 138 4.34 6.56 -4.39
N LEU A 139 4.78 5.38 -3.97
CA LEU A 139 3.90 4.25 -3.69
C LEU A 139 2.98 4.53 -2.49
N ASN A 140 3.51 5.13 -1.41
CA ASN A 140 2.71 5.52 -0.26
C ASN A 140 1.67 6.59 -0.60
N TYR A 141 2.05 7.59 -1.41
CA TYR A 141 1.10 8.60 -1.88
C TYR A 141 -0.06 7.98 -2.67
N ARG A 142 0.23 7.07 -3.61
CA ARG A 142 -0.79 6.38 -4.41
C ARG A 142 -1.69 5.47 -3.56
N ARG A 143 -1.10 4.76 -2.60
CA ARG A 143 -1.86 3.93 -1.66
C ARG A 143 -2.86 4.77 -0.85
N GLU A 144 -2.41 5.91 -0.34
CA GLU A 144 -3.25 6.81 0.44
C GLU A 144 -4.38 7.39 -0.42
N GLN A 145 -4.07 7.79 -1.66
CA GLN A 145 -5.08 8.27 -2.60
C GLN A 145 -6.17 7.22 -2.87
N ALA A 146 -5.78 5.98 -3.17
CA ALA A 146 -6.73 4.91 -3.43
C ALA A 146 -7.52 4.47 -2.19
N LYS A 147 -6.90 4.54 -1.00
CA LYS A 147 -7.61 4.35 0.26
C LYS A 147 -8.69 5.42 0.45
N ASN A 148 -8.35 6.69 0.25
CA ASN A 148 -9.30 7.79 0.39
C ASN A 148 -10.46 7.68 -0.63
N SER A 149 -10.16 7.28 -1.87
CA SER A 149 -11.19 6.98 -2.86
C SER A 149 -12.11 5.85 -2.40
N TYR A 150 -11.54 4.74 -1.92
CA TYR A 150 -12.31 3.60 -1.40
C TYR A 150 -13.18 4.00 -0.19
N ASP A 151 -12.62 4.71 0.79
CA ASP A 151 -13.33 5.14 1.99
C ASP A 151 -14.49 6.09 1.63
N SER A 152 -14.27 7.00 0.67
CA SER A 152 -15.34 7.90 0.19
C SER A 152 -16.49 7.12 -0.46
N GLU A 153 -16.19 6.11 -1.26
CA GLU A 153 -17.20 5.32 -1.93
C GLU A 153 -17.95 4.41 -0.94
N MET A 154 -17.23 3.81 0.01
CA MET A 154 -17.84 3.01 1.06
C MET A 154 -18.75 3.86 1.95
N THR A 155 -18.40 5.12 2.19
CA THR A 155 -19.24 6.08 2.91
C THR A 155 -20.53 6.36 2.14
N VAL A 156 -20.45 6.61 0.82
CA VAL A 156 -21.63 6.81 -0.03
C VAL A 156 -22.50 5.56 -0.09
N ARG A 157 -21.89 4.37 -0.25
CA ARG A 157 -22.62 3.09 -0.24
C ARG A 157 -23.29 2.83 1.11
N GLY A 158 -22.60 3.11 2.21
CA GLY A 158 -23.15 3.00 3.57
C GLY A 158 -24.32 3.96 3.80
N PHE A 159 -24.21 5.19 3.30
CA PHE A 159 -25.30 6.17 3.32
C PHE A 159 -26.52 5.67 2.53
N ASN A 160 -26.32 5.20 1.29
CA ASN A 160 -27.40 4.65 0.47
C ASN A 160 -28.01 3.38 1.06
N GLN A 161 -27.22 2.52 1.71
CA GLN A 161 -27.72 1.34 2.39
C GLN A 161 -28.60 1.72 3.59
N ASN A 162 -28.24 2.76 4.33
CA ASN A 162 -29.06 3.29 5.41
C ASN A 162 -30.42 3.78 4.89
N ASP A 163 -30.44 4.50 3.77
CA ASP A 163 -31.70 4.92 3.13
C ASP A 163 -32.56 3.73 2.70
N ASN A 164 -31.95 2.70 2.10
CA ASN A 164 -32.65 1.47 1.74
C ASN A 164 -33.25 0.76 2.96
N ILE A 165 -32.54 0.74 4.10
CA ILE A 165 -33.07 0.19 5.36
C ILE A 165 -34.23 1.03 5.88
N LYS A 166 -34.17 2.36 5.78
CA LYS A 166 -35.28 3.25 6.15
C LYS A 166 -36.52 2.95 5.31
N TYR A 167 -36.38 2.85 3.98
CA TYR A 167 -37.51 2.53 3.10
C TYR A 167 -38.11 1.14 3.36
N PHE A 168 -37.27 0.13 3.61
CA PHE A 168 -37.75 -1.20 4.01
C PHE A 168 -38.48 -1.16 5.36
N THR A 169 -37.98 -0.41 6.32
CA THR A 169 -38.61 -0.24 7.64
C THR A 169 -39.97 0.45 7.49
N TYR A 170 -40.07 1.52 6.70
CA TYR A 170 -41.35 2.18 6.43
C TYR A 170 -42.35 1.26 5.73
N SER A 171 -41.90 0.48 4.75
CA SER A 171 -42.73 -0.51 4.05
C SER A 171 -43.26 -1.57 5.02
N THR A 172 -42.40 -2.18 5.82
CA THR A 172 -42.79 -3.22 6.79
C THR A 172 -43.73 -2.69 7.88
N VAL A 173 -43.47 -1.48 8.38
CA VAL A 173 -44.33 -0.77 9.32
C VAL A 173 -45.77 -0.61 8.80
N ILE A 174 -45.94 -0.38 7.50
CA ILE A 174 -47.27 -0.23 6.87
C ILE A 174 -47.88 -1.60 6.57
N PHE A 175 -47.13 -2.49 5.92
CA PHE A 175 -47.67 -3.75 5.38
C PHE A 175 -47.85 -4.84 6.42
N LEU A 176 -47.09 -4.86 7.51
CA LEU A 176 -47.19 -5.92 8.52
C LEU A 176 -48.53 -5.84 9.29
N PRO A 177 -48.98 -4.67 9.77
CA PRO A 177 -50.32 -4.54 10.36
C PRO A 177 -51.44 -4.78 9.34
N LEU A 178 -51.28 -4.32 8.10
CA LEU A 178 -52.27 -4.51 7.04
C LEU A 178 -52.41 -5.98 6.63
N GLY A 179 -51.30 -6.70 6.52
CA GLY A 179 -51.26 -8.14 6.26
C GLY A 179 -51.86 -8.93 7.41
N PHE A 180 -51.61 -8.52 8.65
CA PHE A 180 -52.25 -9.10 9.82
C PHE A 180 -53.77 -8.87 9.79
N ALA A 181 -54.24 -7.65 9.52
CA ALA A 181 -55.66 -7.35 9.41
C ALA A 181 -56.33 -8.19 8.32
N ALA A 182 -55.75 -8.25 7.12
CA ALA A 182 -56.25 -9.08 6.02
C ALA A 182 -56.32 -10.57 6.39
N SER A 183 -55.34 -11.07 7.14
CA SER A 183 -55.33 -12.45 7.62
C SER A 183 -56.49 -12.75 8.59
N VAL A 184 -56.79 -11.83 9.51
CA VAL A 184 -57.90 -11.98 10.47
C VAL A 184 -59.26 -11.93 9.76
N TYR A 185 -59.43 -11.01 8.80
CA TYR A 185 -60.68 -10.93 8.02
C TYR A 185 -60.88 -12.09 7.03
N SER A 186 -59.81 -12.80 6.67
CA SER A 186 -59.86 -13.99 5.82
C SER A 186 -60.20 -15.29 6.58
N MET A 187 -60.23 -15.27 7.91
CA MET A 187 -60.62 -16.43 8.71
C MET A 187 -62.11 -16.76 8.50
N GLN A 188 -62.41 -18.04 8.23
CA GLN A 188 -63.78 -18.52 7.92
C GLN A 188 -64.78 -18.39 9.07
N ALA A 189 -64.32 -18.10 10.29
CA ALA A 189 -65.17 -17.87 11.46
C ALA A 189 -65.06 -16.40 11.88
N ALA A 190 -66.18 -15.67 11.83
CA ALA A 190 -66.25 -14.30 12.31
C ALA A 190 -65.94 -14.27 13.82
N PRO A 191 -64.97 -13.46 14.29
CA PRO A 191 -64.69 -13.31 15.70
C PRO A 191 -65.93 -12.77 16.45
N PRO A 192 -66.13 -13.14 17.73
CA PRO A 192 -67.15 -12.52 18.57
C PRO A 192 -66.99 -10.99 18.56
N THR A 193 -68.11 -10.26 18.51
CA THR A 193 -68.13 -8.78 18.39
C THR A 193 -67.34 -8.07 19.48
N ASP A 194 -67.27 -8.65 20.67
CA ASP A 194 -66.50 -8.15 21.82
C ASP A 194 -64.98 -8.18 21.56
N VAL A 195 -64.48 -9.28 20.98
CA VAL A 195 -63.07 -9.43 20.58
C VAL A 195 -62.72 -8.46 19.46
N LEU A 196 -63.66 -8.24 18.52
CA LEU A 196 -63.46 -7.34 17.39
C LEU A 196 -63.33 -5.87 17.86
N GLN A 197 -64.09 -5.48 18.88
CA GLN A 197 -64.03 -4.14 19.46
C GLN A 197 -62.68 -3.89 20.18
N HIS A 198 -62.20 -4.86 20.96
CA HIS A 198 -60.88 -4.78 21.58
C HIS A 198 -59.73 -4.79 20.56
N MET A 199 -59.89 -5.53 19.46
CA MET A 199 -58.89 -5.60 18.39
C MET A 199 -58.78 -4.26 17.62
N VAL A 200 -59.90 -3.58 17.37
CA VAL A 200 -59.91 -2.23 16.77
C VAL A 200 -59.20 -1.22 17.68
N ILE A 201 -59.51 -1.22 18.98
CA ILE A 201 -58.86 -0.34 19.95
C ILE A 201 -57.35 -0.61 20.01
N CYS A 202 -56.95 -1.88 20.09
CA CYS A 202 -55.54 -2.27 20.10
C CYS A 202 -54.81 -1.82 18.83
N SER A 203 -55.46 -1.92 17.66
CA SER A 203 -54.87 -1.47 16.39
C SER A 203 -54.69 0.05 16.34
N ILE A 204 -55.65 0.82 16.86
CA ILE A 204 -55.54 2.28 16.93
C ILE A 204 -54.40 2.68 17.87
N VAL A 205 -54.31 2.06 19.04
CA VAL A 205 -53.23 2.32 20.02
C VAL A 205 -51.87 1.95 19.43
N ALA A 206 -51.74 0.78 18.80
CA ALA A 206 -50.51 0.37 18.14
C ALA A 206 -50.09 1.35 17.02
N PHE A 207 -51.06 1.86 16.24
CA PHE A 207 -50.81 2.86 15.21
C PHE A 207 -50.32 4.19 15.79
N PHE A 208 -50.92 4.66 16.89
CA PHE A 208 -50.47 5.87 17.58
C PHE A 208 -49.06 5.71 18.16
N VAL A 209 -48.75 4.58 18.79
CA VAL A 209 -47.40 4.28 19.30
C VAL A 209 -46.39 4.29 18.16
N LEU A 210 -46.74 3.69 17.02
CA LEU A 210 -45.88 3.64 15.85
C LEU A 210 -45.65 5.04 15.24
N LEU A 211 -46.69 5.88 15.17
CA LEU A 211 -46.56 7.28 14.75
C LEU A 211 -45.65 8.08 15.68
N VAL A 212 -45.79 7.90 17.01
CA VAL A 212 -44.93 8.56 17.98
C VAL A 212 -43.48 8.12 17.79
N ILE A 213 -43.21 6.82 17.62
CA ILE A 213 -41.86 6.31 17.36
C ILE A 213 -41.29 6.93 16.08
N LEU A 214 -42.08 6.99 15.00
CA LEU A 214 -41.67 7.53 13.71
C LEU A 214 -41.40 9.05 13.73
N PHE A 215 -42.14 9.82 14.54
CA PHE A 215 -41.92 11.26 14.69
C PHE A 215 -40.83 11.63 15.72
N THR A 216 -40.49 10.71 16.63
CA THR A 216 -39.54 10.99 17.73
C THR A 216 -38.12 10.51 17.41
N PHE A 217 -37.94 9.50 16.54
CA PHE A 217 -36.62 9.01 16.11
C PHE A 217 -36.30 9.48 14.66
N PRO A 218 -35.30 10.35 14.45
CA PRO A 218 -34.86 10.80 13.11
C PRO A 218 -34.09 9.75 12.29
#